data_AF-A0A975PG11-F1
#
_entry.id   AF-A0A975PG11-F1
#
_cell.length_a   1.000
_cell.length_b   1.000
_cell.length_c   1.000
_cell.angle_alpha   90.00
_cell.angle_beta   90.00
_cell.angle_gamma   90.00
#
_symmetry.space_group_name_H-M   'P 1'
#
loop_
_entity.id
_entity.type
_entity.pdbx_description
1 polymer ?
#
loop_
_entity_poly.entity_id
_entity_poly.type
_entity_poly.pdbx_seq_one_letter_code
_entity_poly.pdbx_strand_id
1 'polypeptide(L)'
;MAARDWRSHLTRIILLGGELSLWFLLCKTYSRGALVAALLSGVILSGVVFRLRHRGGDRVPKSSVSFDRGLTAARLLGLVILIAATGFFARVDPRFISQDASTGNRWILWKGGLQMIAVSPWSGWGEGQSGINFTQWFQPFDAHERYLGMVNSYLHVAVERGLPVLALFLFLAISLLLFAFSTARDAMSATSSPMRQRMALLVLGAGSSILSFLVANVFSTLWIFGKLWYVPAIAACIVLSGIAFLPARRWRSIGISTALSLPTACCAVLLIYLGGHLLPHDVEVTRTRSGSITLTAAGASKPGHGEKSIIVLPDSSVLGDSYGKELRRLILAAPATGLSIHVPDNARNWSPDSHSAPVSILACGDRFPEGFELVSRWPGTSLFLVHPTGKPRLPETVPSQVLVLLPSLDTTGSSRAWKKLTSLHPEWKFATSPGVGQDIRQAWPDSLFFLWKIS
;
A
#
# COMPACT_ATOMS: atom_id res chain seq x y z
N MET A 1 -12.76 -36.91 44.24
CA MET A 1 -11.88 -36.49 43.11
C MET A 1 -12.57 -36.59 41.76
N ALA A 2 -13.22 -37.70 41.39
CA ALA A 2 -13.89 -37.89 40.10
C ALA A 2 -14.93 -36.81 39.71
N ALA A 3 -15.67 -36.25 40.68
CA ALA A 3 -16.67 -35.20 40.41
C ALA A 3 -16.07 -33.84 39.97
N ARG A 4 -14.79 -33.57 40.24
CA ARG A 4 -14.12 -32.31 39.85
C ARG A 4 -13.55 -32.38 38.44
N ASP A 5 -13.22 -33.58 37.97
CA ASP A 5 -12.59 -33.80 36.66
C ASP A 5 -13.59 -33.67 35.50
N TRP A 6 -14.84 -34.16 35.65
CA TRP A 6 -15.83 -34.12 34.57
C TRP A 6 -16.22 -32.69 34.16
N ARG A 7 -16.36 -31.75 35.12
CA ARG A 7 -16.66 -30.34 34.82
C ARG A 7 -15.56 -29.72 33.98
N SER A 8 -14.30 -30.01 34.31
CA SER A 8 -13.15 -29.49 33.56
C SER A 8 -13.09 -30.05 32.13
N HIS A 9 -13.43 -31.33 31.94
CA HIS A 9 -13.50 -31.95 30.62
C HIS A 9 -14.66 -31.38 29.80
N LEU A 10 -15.85 -31.21 30.40
CA LEU A 10 -17.01 -30.62 29.73
C LEU A 10 -16.72 -29.19 29.26
N THR A 11 -16.12 -28.35 30.10
CA THR A 11 -15.73 -26.99 29.71
C THR A 11 -14.76 -27.02 28.52
N ARG A 12 -13.76 -27.92 28.51
CA ARG A 12 -12.82 -28.05 27.39
C ARG A 12 -13.50 -28.50 26.09
N ILE A 13 -14.49 -29.39 26.18
CA ILE A 13 -15.28 -29.85 25.03
C ILE A 13 -16.13 -28.71 24.47
N ILE A 14 -16.80 -27.94 25.33
CA ILE A 14 -17.59 -26.77 24.92
C ILE A 14 -16.70 -25.73 24.22
N LEU A 15 -15.51 -25.46 24.78
CA LEU A 15 -14.53 -24.56 24.17
C LEU A 15 -14.04 -25.06 22.81
N LEU A 16 -13.80 -26.36 22.66
CA LEU A 16 -13.45 -26.95 21.36
C LEU A 16 -14.59 -26.82 20.36
N GLY A 17 -15.85 -27.06 20.76
CA GLY A 17 -17.01 -26.87 19.89
C GLY A 17 -17.14 -25.43 19.41
N GLY A 18 -16.98 -24.45 20.32
CA GLY A 18 -16.95 -23.03 19.97
C GLY A 18 -15.79 -22.68 19.03
N GLU A 19 -14.59 -23.21 19.28
CA GLU A 19 -13.42 -23.04 18.43
C GLU A 19 -13.67 -23.58 17.01
N LEU A 20 -14.19 -24.81 16.88
CA LEU A 20 -14.53 -25.41 15.59
C LEU A 20 -15.61 -24.63 14.85
N SER A 21 -16.54 -24.01 15.58
CA SER A 21 -17.58 -23.14 14.99
C SER A 21 -16.97 -21.86 14.43
N LEU A 22 -16.01 -21.25 15.14
CA LEU A 22 -15.24 -20.10 14.63
C LEU A 22 -14.39 -20.48 13.42
N TRP A 23 -13.76 -21.66 13.43
CA TRP A 23 -13.05 -22.19 12.25
C TRP A 23 -13.98 -22.39 11.07
N PHE A 24 -15.19 -22.93 11.30
CA PHE A 24 -16.18 -23.09 10.24
C PHE A 24 -16.58 -21.74 9.63
N LEU A 25 -16.88 -20.74 10.47
CA LEU A 25 -17.18 -19.38 10.02
C LEU A 25 -16.01 -18.78 9.23
N LEU A 26 -14.78 -18.98 9.72
CA LEU A 26 -13.56 -18.53 9.05
C LEU A 26 -13.40 -19.18 7.67
N CYS A 27 -13.57 -20.50 7.56
CA CYS A 27 -13.53 -21.20 6.28
C CYS A 27 -14.63 -20.69 5.34
N LYS A 28 -15.82 -20.37 5.86
CA LYS A 28 -16.94 -19.79 5.10
C LYS A 28 -16.69 -18.35 4.61
N THR A 29 -15.78 -17.60 5.23
CA THR A 29 -15.34 -16.30 4.68
C THR A 29 -14.49 -16.43 3.42
N TYR A 30 -14.02 -17.64 3.09
CA TYR A 30 -13.13 -17.93 1.97
C TYR A 30 -11.80 -17.14 1.99
N SER A 31 -11.40 -16.58 3.14
CA SER A 31 -10.16 -15.83 3.28
C SER A 31 -8.96 -16.76 3.55
N ARG A 32 -8.18 -17.04 2.50
CA ARG A 32 -6.93 -17.83 2.58
C ARG A 32 -5.94 -17.26 3.61
N GLY A 33 -5.79 -15.93 3.62
CA GLY A 33 -4.88 -15.26 4.54
C GLY A 33 -5.29 -15.41 6.01
N ALA A 34 -6.59 -15.38 6.29
CA ALA A 34 -7.08 -15.57 7.65
C ALA A 34 -6.92 -17.01 8.14
N LEU A 35 -7.05 -18.01 7.26
CA LEU A 35 -6.72 -19.41 7.58
C LEU A 35 -5.23 -19.60 7.89
N VAL A 36 -4.34 -19.00 7.09
CA VAL A 36 -2.89 -19.03 7.34
C VAL A 36 -2.55 -18.38 8.69
N ALA A 37 -3.15 -17.22 8.97
CA ALA A 37 -2.97 -16.53 10.24
C ALA A 37 -3.40 -17.37 11.44
N ALA A 38 -4.60 -17.95 11.38
CA ALA A 38 -5.13 -18.80 12.43
C ALA A 38 -4.30 -20.08 12.62
N LEU A 39 -3.84 -20.70 11.53
CA LEU A 39 -2.99 -21.89 11.57
C LEU A 39 -1.64 -21.58 12.22
N LEU A 40 -0.96 -20.52 11.79
CA LEU A 40 0.35 -20.14 12.33
C LEU A 40 0.28 -19.85 13.83
N SER A 41 -0.71 -19.05 14.25
CA SER A 41 -0.95 -18.77 15.66
C SER A 41 -1.30 -20.03 16.45
N GLY A 42 -2.12 -20.92 15.88
CA GLY A 42 -2.49 -22.20 16.49
C GLY A 42 -1.30 -23.15 16.69
N VAL A 43 -0.41 -23.26 15.70
CA VAL A 43 0.81 -24.08 15.78
C VAL A 43 1.77 -23.54 16.84
N ILE A 44 1.99 -22.22 16.87
CA ILE A 44 2.88 -21.61 17.87
C ILE A 44 2.32 -21.79 19.28
N LEU A 45 1.03 -21.51 19.48
CA LEU A 45 0.36 -21.72 20.77
C LEU A 45 0.47 -23.18 21.22
N SER A 46 0.13 -24.11 20.34
CA SER A 46 0.14 -25.56 20.64
C SER A 46 1.56 -26.07 20.91
N GLY A 47 2.54 -25.64 20.12
CA GLY A 47 3.94 -26.03 20.29
C GLY A 47 4.55 -25.49 21.59
N VAL A 48 4.22 -24.25 21.96
CA VAL A 48 4.64 -23.66 23.24
C VAL A 48 3.99 -24.40 24.41
N VAL A 49 2.67 -24.61 24.40
CA VAL A 49 1.98 -25.36 25.46
C VAL A 49 2.51 -26.80 25.58
N PHE A 50 2.75 -27.47 24.45
CA PHE A 50 3.29 -28.84 24.42
C PHE A 50 4.68 -28.92 25.06
N ARG A 51 5.62 -28.08 24.63
CA ARG A 51 6.98 -28.04 25.19
C ARG A 51 6.98 -27.74 26.69
N LEU A 52 6.06 -26.88 27.13
CA LEU A 52 5.99 -26.45 28.53
C LEU A 52 5.41 -27.52 29.44
N ARG A 53 4.41 -28.27 28.98
CA ARG A 53 3.90 -29.44 29.72
C ARG A 53 4.93 -30.56 29.84
N HIS A 54 5.74 -30.77 28.80
CA HIS A 54 6.76 -31.82 28.80
C HIS A 54 7.94 -31.54 29.75
N ARG A 55 8.19 -30.27 30.09
CA ARG A 55 9.23 -29.85 31.05
C ARG A 55 8.77 -29.85 32.51
N GLY A 56 7.46 -30.00 32.76
CA GLY A 56 6.88 -29.93 34.11
C GLY A 56 7.18 -31.11 35.05
N GLY A 57 7.87 -32.15 34.58
CA GLY A 57 8.17 -33.36 35.38
C GLY A 57 6.92 -34.15 35.78
N ASP A 58 7.11 -35.33 36.40
CA ASP A 58 6.12 -36.40 36.68
C ASP A 58 4.86 -36.03 37.50
N ARG A 59 4.58 -34.73 37.72
CA ARG A 59 3.47 -34.24 38.56
C ARG A 59 2.13 -34.12 37.84
N VAL A 60 2.06 -34.33 36.52
CA VAL A 60 0.78 -34.33 35.80
C VAL A 60 0.23 -35.76 35.76
N PRO A 61 -0.99 -36.02 36.26
CA PRO A 61 -1.61 -37.34 36.18
C PRO A 61 -1.61 -37.87 34.74
N LYS A 62 -1.14 -39.10 34.52
CA LYS A 62 -1.07 -39.74 33.18
C LYS A 62 -2.42 -39.66 32.43
N SER A 63 -3.53 -39.75 33.16
CA SER A 63 -4.90 -39.63 32.61
C SER A 63 -5.20 -38.27 31.96
N SER A 64 -4.73 -37.17 32.56
CA SER A 64 -4.95 -35.82 32.02
C SER A 64 -4.14 -35.55 30.76
N VAL A 65 -2.92 -36.12 30.68
CA VAL A 65 -2.07 -36.03 29.49
C VAL A 65 -2.70 -36.73 28.29
N SER A 66 -3.28 -37.92 28.51
CA SER A 66 -3.96 -38.67 27.43
C SER A 66 -5.18 -37.92 26.90
N PHE A 67 -5.99 -37.34 27.79
CA PHE A 67 -7.16 -36.55 27.40
C PHE A 67 -6.77 -35.33 26.56
N ASP A 68 -5.73 -34.60 26.95
CA ASP A 68 -5.31 -33.40 26.22
C ASP A 68 -4.64 -33.72 24.88
N ARG A 69 -3.96 -34.87 24.76
CA ARG A 69 -3.52 -35.40 23.46
C ARG A 69 -4.71 -35.70 22.56
N GLY A 70 -5.75 -36.36 23.10
CA GLY A 70 -7.00 -36.63 22.39
C GLY A 70 -7.69 -35.34 21.92
N LEU A 71 -7.79 -34.32 22.77
CA LEU A 71 -8.40 -33.03 22.42
C LEU A 71 -7.59 -32.30 21.34
N THR A 72 -6.26 -32.36 21.41
CA THR A 72 -5.38 -31.76 20.39
C THR A 72 -5.53 -32.49 19.05
N ALA A 73 -5.58 -33.82 19.07
CA ALA A 73 -5.84 -34.62 17.86
C ALA A 73 -7.22 -34.32 17.27
N ALA A 74 -8.26 -34.21 18.10
CA ALA A 74 -9.62 -33.85 17.67
C ALA A 74 -9.67 -32.46 17.04
N ARG A 75 -8.94 -31.47 17.60
CA ARG A 75 -8.80 -30.13 17.01
C ARG A 75 -8.15 -30.20 15.63
N LEU A 76 -7.03 -30.90 15.49
CA LEU A 76 -6.32 -31.03 14.22
C LEU A 76 -7.18 -31.76 13.18
N LEU A 77 -7.84 -32.85 13.56
CA LEU A 77 -8.75 -33.59 12.69
C LEU A 77 -9.94 -32.73 12.25
N GLY A 78 -10.58 -32.03 13.19
CA GLY A 78 -11.69 -31.13 12.89
C GLY A 78 -11.28 -30.01 11.92
N LEU A 79 -10.08 -29.45 12.10
CA LEU A 79 -9.53 -28.46 11.18
C LEU A 79 -9.33 -29.04 9.76
N VAL A 80 -8.72 -30.22 9.66
CA VAL A 80 -8.51 -30.90 8.37
C VAL A 80 -9.85 -31.18 7.67
N ILE A 81 -10.85 -31.67 8.42
CA ILE A 81 -12.20 -31.90 7.90
C ILE A 81 -12.83 -30.60 7.41
N LEU A 82 -12.74 -29.50 8.16
CA LEU A 82 -13.28 -28.21 7.76
C LEU A 82 -12.60 -27.65 6.50
N ILE A 83 -11.27 -27.77 6.41
CA ILE A 83 -10.51 -27.35 5.22
C ILE A 83 -10.95 -28.19 4.00
N ALA A 84 -11.06 -29.51 4.16
CA ALA A 84 -11.51 -30.39 3.09
C ALA A 84 -12.96 -30.10 2.67
N ALA A 85 -13.89 -30.00 3.63
CA ALA A 85 -15.32 -29.80 3.41
C ALA A 85 -15.67 -28.45 2.80
N THR A 86 -14.81 -27.43 2.97
CA THR A 86 -15.01 -26.11 2.34
C THR A 86 -14.42 -26.00 0.94
N GLY A 87 -13.92 -27.09 0.37
CA GLY A 87 -13.42 -27.13 -1.00
C GLY A 87 -12.07 -26.43 -1.18
N PHE A 88 -11.28 -26.29 -0.11
CA PHE A 88 -9.98 -25.60 -0.14
C PHE A 88 -9.04 -26.18 -1.20
N PHE A 89 -8.96 -27.50 -1.31
CA PHE A 89 -8.04 -28.18 -2.24
C PHE A 89 -8.33 -27.88 -3.71
N ALA A 90 -9.61 -27.70 -4.09
CA ALA A 90 -9.98 -27.31 -5.45
C ALA A 90 -9.43 -25.92 -5.83
N ARG A 91 -9.04 -25.10 -4.86
CA ARG A 91 -8.50 -23.73 -5.06
C ARG A 91 -6.98 -23.65 -4.94
N VAL A 92 -6.33 -24.72 -4.48
CA VAL A 92 -4.86 -24.85 -4.54
C VAL A 92 -4.42 -25.35 -5.92
N ASP A 93 -5.37 -25.80 -6.76
CA ASP A 93 -5.12 -26.16 -8.14
C ASP A 93 -4.43 -25.01 -8.89
N PRO A 94 -3.24 -25.24 -9.48
CA PRO A 94 -2.50 -24.21 -10.21
C PRO A 94 -3.31 -23.54 -11.34
N ARG A 95 -4.23 -24.27 -11.98
CA ARG A 95 -5.11 -23.75 -13.03
C ARG A 95 -6.07 -22.72 -12.45
N PHE A 96 -6.67 -23.03 -11.30
CA PHE A 96 -7.54 -22.09 -10.60
C PHE A 96 -6.76 -20.83 -10.13
N ILE A 97 -5.55 -21.00 -9.61
CA ILE A 97 -4.70 -19.88 -9.16
C ILE A 97 -4.32 -18.97 -10.35
N SER A 98 -4.00 -19.55 -11.50
CA SER A 98 -3.63 -18.78 -12.70
C SER A 98 -4.79 -17.97 -13.29
N GLN A 99 -6.04 -18.38 -13.03
CA GLN A 99 -7.25 -17.73 -13.53
C GLN A 99 -7.92 -16.82 -12.48
N ASP A 100 -7.46 -16.83 -11.22
CA ASP A 100 -8.02 -16.00 -10.16
C ASP A 100 -7.56 -14.55 -10.31
N ALA A 101 -8.37 -13.76 -11.00
CA ALA A 101 -8.19 -12.33 -11.18
C ALA A 101 -7.91 -11.59 -9.85
N SER A 102 -8.45 -12.06 -8.71
CA SER A 102 -8.18 -11.46 -7.41
C SER A 102 -6.73 -11.63 -6.97
N THR A 103 -6.12 -12.77 -7.26
CA THR A 103 -4.71 -13.04 -6.91
C THR A 103 -3.78 -12.24 -7.82
N GLY A 104 -4.07 -12.21 -9.14
CA GLY A 104 -3.33 -11.39 -10.11
C GLY A 104 -3.33 -9.91 -9.74
N ASN A 105 -4.51 -9.35 -9.43
CA ASN A 105 -4.65 -7.94 -9.07
C ASN A 105 -3.90 -7.60 -7.77
N ARG A 106 -3.88 -8.50 -6.77
CA ARG A 106 -3.07 -8.29 -5.55
C ARG A 106 -1.58 -8.24 -5.86
N TRP A 107 -1.09 -9.12 -6.72
CA TRP A 107 0.32 -9.13 -7.08
C TRP A 107 0.74 -7.85 -7.80
N ILE A 108 -0.10 -7.37 -8.72
CA ILE A 108 0.06 -6.08 -9.40
C ILE A 108 0.11 -4.94 -8.37
N LEU A 109 -0.83 -4.90 -7.42
CA LEU A 109 -0.84 -3.89 -6.36
C LEU A 109 0.37 -3.98 -5.44
N TRP A 110 0.84 -5.18 -5.11
CA TRP A 110 1.98 -5.34 -4.22
C TRP A 110 3.26 -4.86 -4.90
N LYS A 111 3.47 -5.21 -6.17
CA LYS A 111 4.57 -4.66 -6.97
C LYS A 111 4.50 -3.14 -7.03
N GLY A 112 3.35 -2.58 -7.40
CA GLY A 112 3.17 -1.14 -7.43
C GLY A 112 3.38 -0.46 -6.08
N GLY A 113 2.89 -1.05 -4.99
CA GLY A 113 3.10 -0.54 -3.64
C GLY A 113 4.57 -0.51 -3.24
N LEU A 114 5.35 -1.55 -3.58
CA LEU A 114 6.80 -1.57 -3.37
C LEU A 114 7.51 -0.48 -4.18
N GLN A 115 7.13 -0.31 -5.44
CA GLN A 115 7.65 0.74 -6.31
C GLN A 115 7.33 2.14 -5.77
N MET A 116 6.10 2.37 -5.32
CA MET A 116 5.68 3.61 -4.66
C MET A 116 6.52 3.90 -3.41
N ILE A 117 6.81 2.88 -2.59
CA ILE A 117 7.64 3.02 -1.40
C ILE A 117 9.08 3.41 -1.76
N ALA A 118 9.65 2.84 -2.83
CA ALA A 118 10.99 3.21 -3.29
C ALA A 118 11.06 4.69 -3.72
N VAL A 119 10.00 5.23 -4.33
CA VAL A 119 9.93 6.62 -4.79
C VAL A 119 9.73 7.61 -3.63
N SER A 120 8.96 7.25 -2.59
CA SER A 120 8.70 8.15 -1.45
C SER A 120 8.84 7.44 -0.10
N PRO A 121 10.04 6.97 0.27
CA PRO A 121 10.23 6.09 1.43
C PRO A 121 10.00 6.78 2.77
N TRP A 122 10.25 8.08 2.87
CA TRP A 122 10.24 8.78 4.15
C TRP A 122 8.88 9.36 4.51
N SER A 123 8.25 10.08 3.57
CA SER A 123 6.98 10.78 3.77
C SER A 123 5.76 9.99 3.34
N GLY A 124 5.93 8.97 2.48
CA GLY A 124 4.83 8.36 1.77
C GLY A 124 4.13 9.33 0.80
N TRP A 125 3.01 8.89 0.26
CA TRP A 125 2.21 9.51 -0.79
C TRP A 125 1.00 10.28 -0.26
N GLY A 126 0.77 10.29 1.06
CA GLY A 126 -0.37 10.93 1.70
C GLY A 126 -1.48 9.95 2.06
N GLU A 127 -2.21 10.27 3.12
CA GLU A 127 -3.32 9.46 3.63
C GLU A 127 -4.49 9.40 2.64
N GLY A 128 -4.99 8.19 2.36
CA GLY A 128 -6.06 7.95 1.39
C GLY A 128 -5.64 8.10 -0.08
N GLN A 129 -4.36 8.36 -0.36
CA GLN A 129 -3.87 8.65 -1.71
C GLN A 129 -3.19 7.45 -2.39
N SER A 130 -3.08 6.31 -1.70
CA SER A 130 -2.37 5.13 -2.22
C SER A 130 -2.98 4.58 -3.51
N GLY A 131 -4.30 4.41 -3.56
CA GLY A 131 -5.00 3.88 -4.73
C GLY A 131 -4.96 4.81 -5.95
N ILE A 132 -5.13 6.11 -5.73
CA ILE A 132 -5.11 7.14 -6.78
C ILE A 132 -3.71 7.19 -7.41
N ASN A 133 -2.67 7.35 -6.60
CA ASN A 133 -1.29 7.46 -7.10
C ASN A 133 -0.79 6.16 -7.73
N PHE A 134 -1.20 5.00 -7.22
CA PHE A 134 -0.95 3.73 -7.89
C PHE A 134 -1.53 3.73 -9.31
N THR A 135 -2.82 4.10 -9.44
CA THR A 135 -3.53 4.16 -10.73
C THR A 135 -2.82 5.10 -11.72
N GLN A 136 -2.37 6.26 -11.26
CA GLN A 136 -1.66 7.22 -12.12
C GLN A 136 -0.30 6.69 -12.57
N TRP A 137 0.54 6.29 -11.63
CA TRP A 137 2.00 6.22 -11.86
C TRP A 137 2.57 4.80 -11.94
N PHE A 138 1.86 3.79 -11.43
CA PHE A 138 2.41 2.43 -11.27
C PHE A 138 1.50 1.33 -11.83
N GLN A 139 0.22 1.60 -12.06
CA GLN A 139 -0.68 0.61 -12.63
C GLN A 139 -0.25 0.27 -14.07
N PRO A 140 -0.25 -1.01 -14.45
CA PRO A 140 -0.02 -1.45 -15.82
C PRO A 140 -0.96 -0.77 -16.83
N PHE A 141 -0.52 -0.66 -18.09
CA PHE A 141 -1.26 0.05 -19.13
C PHE A 141 -2.52 -0.66 -19.60
N ASP A 142 -2.58 -1.98 -19.46
CA ASP A 142 -3.70 -2.86 -19.81
C ASP A 142 -4.73 -3.00 -18.68
N ALA A 143 -4.37 -2.58 -17.47
CA ALA A 143 -5.25 -2.62 -16.30
C ALA A 143 -6.11 -1.34 -16.23
N HIS A 144 -7.41 -1.50 -15.96
CA HIS A 144 -8.39 -0.39 -15.96
C HIS A 144 -9.15 -0.26 -14.63
N GLU A 145 -8.86 -1.15 -13.68
CA GLU A 145 -9.53 -1.17 -12.38
C GLU A 145 -9.14 0.05 -11.55
N ARG A 146 -10.09 0.55 -10.76
CA ARG A 146 -9.82 1.56 -9.74
C ARG A 146 -9.55 0.87 -8.42
N TYR A 147 -8.46 1.25 -7.77
CA TYR A 147 -8.06 0.70 -6.48
C TYR A 147 -8.23 1.75 -5.39
N LEU A 148 -8.73 1.32 -4.23
CA LEU A 148 -8.86 2.17 -3.04
C LEU A 148 -7.64 2.07 -2.11
N GLY A 149 -6.82 1.02 -2.25
CA GLY A 149 -5.65 0.79 -1.40
C GLY A 149 -4.85 -0.43 -1.84
N MET A 150 -3.88 -0.86 -1.01
CA MET A 150 -2.85 -1.85 -1.40
C MET A 150 -3.23 -3.31 -1.10
N VAL A 151 -4.39 -3.57 -0.50
CA VAL A 151 -4.86 -4.93 -0.11
C VAL A 151 -3.84 -5.69 0.77
N ASN A 152 -3.00 -4.94 1.47
CA ASN A 152 -1.97 -5.36 2.42
C ASN A 152 -1.70 -4.16 3.32
N SER A 153 -1.95 -4.28 4.63
CA SER A 153 -1.86 -3.13 5.52
C SER A 153 -0.43 -2.60 5.70
N TYR A 154 0.58 -3.46 5.61
CA TYR A 154 1.98 -3.06 5.72
C TYR A 154 2.37 -2.16 4.54
N LEU A 155 2.06 -2.60 3.32
CA LEU A 155 2.27 -1.79 2.12
C LEU A 155 1.43 -0.52 2.15
N HIS A 156 0.17 -0.61 2.59
CA HIS A 156 -0.71 0.56 2.67
C HIS A 156 -0.16 1.63 3.61
N VAL A 157 0.29 1.26 4.82
CA VAL A 157 0.91 2.23 5.75
C VAL A 157 2.21 2.79 5.19
N ALA A 158 3.08 1.94 4.63
CA ALA A 158 4.34 2.41 4.06
C ALA A 158 4.14 3.34 2.86
N VAL A 159 3.18 3.04 1.99
CA VAL A 159 2.84 3.89 0.84
C VAL A 159 2.28 5.22 1.32
N GLU A 160 1.33 5.24 2.26
CA GLU A 160 0.66 6.50 2.63
C GLU A 160 1.45 7.36 3.60
N ARG A 161 2.15 6.74 4.57
CA ARG A 161 2.79 7.41 5.71
C ARG A 161 4.31 7.26 5.75
N GLY A 162 4.88 6.47 4.84
CA GLY A 162 6.31 6.21 4.78
C GLY A 162 6.79 5.07 5.68
N LEU A 163 8.01 4.63 5.41
CA LEU A 163 8.74 3.58 6.11
C LEU A 163 9.02 3.88 7.60
N PRO A 164 9.28 5.12 8.05
CA PRO A 164 9.48 5.39 9.47
C PRO A 164 8.26 5.04 10.33
N VAL A 165 7.06 5.35 9.85
CA VAL A 165 5.81 5.01 10.56
C VAL A 165 5.60 3.49 10.59
N LEU A 166 5.88 2.81 9.49
CA LEU A 166 5.84 1.35 9.44
C LEU A 166 6.87 0.72 10.39
N ALA A 167 8.10 1.24 10.44
CA ALA A 167 9.17 0.76 11.31
C ALA A 167 8.78 0.89 12.79
N LEU A 168 8.22 2.02 13.19
CA LEU A 168 7.72 2.24 14.55
C LEU A 168 6.60 1.24 14.90
N PHE A 169 5.65 1.05 13.99
CA PHE A 169 4.57 0.07 14.19
C PHE A 169 5.12 -1.35 14.36
N LEU A 170 6.01 -1.79 13.46
CA LEU A 170 6.62 -3.12 13.52
C LEU A 170 7.46 -3.31 14.78
N PHE A 171 8.22 -2.29 15.18
CA PHE A 171 8.98 -2.29 16.43
C PHE A 171 8.06 -2.56 17.64
N LEU A 172 6.95 -1.83 17.76
CA LEU A 172 5.99 -2.01 18.86
C LEU A 172 5.33 -3.40 18.81
N ALA A 173 4.87 -3.82 17.63
CA ALA A 173 4.21 -5.10 17.43
C ALA A 173 5.13 -6.29 17.75
N ILE A 174 6.37 -6.28 17.24
CA ILE A 174 7.37 -7.32 17.49
C ILE A 174 7.76 -7.32 18.97
N SER A 175 7.94 -6.14 19.60
CA SER A 175 8.24 -6.05 21.03
C SER A 175 7.15 -6.72 21.86
N LEU A 176 5.88 -6.41 21.59
CA LEU A 176 4.74 -7.04 22.28
C LEU A 176 4.71 -8.56 22.10
N LEU A 177 4.99 -9.06 20.89
CA LEU A 177 5.07 -10.51 20.65
C LEU A 177 6.21 -11.16 21.44
N LEU A 178 7.42 -10.59 21.39
CA LEU A 178 8.56 -11.11 22.13
C LEU A 178 8.32 -11.05 23.64
N PHE A 179 7.63 -10.02 24.15
CA PHE A 179 7.19 -9.94 25.54
C PHE A 179 6.17 -11.03 25.88
N ALA A 180 5.19 -11.28 25.03
CA ALA A 180 4.22 -12.34 25.25
C ALA A 180 4.90 -13.71 25.36
N PHE A 181 5.82 -14.02 24.45
CA PHE A 181 6.53 -15.30 24.43
C PHE A 181 7.54 -15.45 25.56
N SER A 182 8.29 -14.40 25.90
CA SER A 182 9.23 -14.42 27.03
C SER A 182 8.51 -14.56 28.37
N THR A 183 7.45 -13.78 28.59
CA THR A 183 6.61 -13.87 29.79
C THR A 183 6.01 -15.27 29.94
N ALA A 184 5.47 -15.82 28.86
CA ALA A 184 4.89 -17.16 28.85
C ALA A 184 5.94 -18.23 29.18
N ARG A 185 7.13 -18.17 28.55
CA ARG A 185 8.24 -19.10 28.80
C ARG A 185 8.67 -19.08 30.28
N ASP A 186 8.70 -17.91 30.88
CA ASP A 186 9.27 -17.71 32.22
C ASP A 186 8.30 -18.09 33.34
N ALA A 187 7.05 -17.65 33.22
CA ALA A 187 5.99 -17.94 34.18
C ALA A 187 5.51 -19.40 34.16
N MET A 188 5.95 -20.18 33.16
CA MET A 188 5.70 -21.62 33.07
C MET A 188 6.88 -22.50 33.53
N SER A 189 7.89 -21.91 34.19
CA SER A 189 8.95 -22.68 34.89
C SER A 189 8.37 -23.47 36.08
N ALA A 190 8.95 -24.64 36.38
CA ALA A 190 8.45 -25.58 37.40
C ALA A 190 8.35 -25.00 38.83
N THR A 191 9.02 -23.89 39.09
CA THR A 191 9.03 -23.16 40.36
C THR A 191 8.01 -22.03 40.43
N SER A 192 7.23 -21.79 39.36
CA SER A 192 6.27 -20.69 39.29
C SER A 192 4.94 -21.02 39.99
N SER A 193 4.35 -20.02 40.64
CA SER A 193 3.05 -20.17 41.30
C SER A 193 1.92 -20.48 40.29
N PRO A 194 0.84 -21.17 40.72
CA PRO A 194 -0.30 -21.47 39.84
C PRO A 194 -0.92 -20.22 39.20
N MET A 195 -0.92 -19.09 39.91
CA MET A 195 -1.41 -17.82 39.38
C MET A 195 -0.54 -17.32 38.22
N ARG A 196 0.79 -17.39 38.35
CA ARG A 196 1.73 -17.01 37.29
C ARG A 196 1.53 -17.88 36.05
N GLN A 197 1.33 -19.18 36.23
CA GLN A 197 1.07 -20.11 35.11
C GLN A 197 -0.24 -19.78 34.38
N ARG A 198 -1.31 -19.43 35.10
CA ARG A 198 -2.58 -18.99 34.47
C ARG A 198 -2.40 -17.70 33.69
N MET A 199 -1.69 -16.72 34.27
CA MET A 199 -1.37 -15.46 33.60
C MET A 199 -0.52 -15.71 32.35
N ALA A 200 0.45 -16.63 32.40
CA ALA A 200 1.28 -17.01 31.28
C ALA A 200 0.46 -17.52 30.08
N LEU A 201 -0.54 -18.36 30.35
CA LEU A 201 -1.45 -18.87 29.32
C LEU A 201 -2.33 -17.77 28.73
N LEU A 202 -2.81 -16.84 29.57
CA LEU A 202 -3.59 -15.68 29.12
C LEU A 202 -2.75 -14.77 28.20
N VAL A 203 -1.53 -14.44 28.62
CA VAL A 203 -0.56 -13.64 27.86
C VAL A 203 -0.18 -14.31 26.55
N LEU A 204 0.02 -15.62 26.56
CA LEU A 204 0.32 -16.39 25.35
C LEU A 204 -0.87 -16.40 24.37
N GLY A 205 -2.10 -16.55 24.88
CA GLY A 205 -3.31 -16.44 24.08
C GLY A 205 -3.47 -15.05 23.46
N ALA A 206 -3.24 -14.00 24.24
CA ALA A 206 -3.25 -12.62 23.77
C ALA A 206 -2.17 -12.37 22.70
N GLY A 207 -0.94 -12.82 22.93
CA GLY A 207 0.14 -12.74 21.93
C GLY A 207 -0.19 -13.49 20.64
N SER A 208 -0.85 -14.65 20.74
CA SER A 208 -1.29 -15.43 19.57
C SER A 208 -2.38 -14.71 18.77
N SER A 209 -3.27 -13.98 19.46
CA SER A 209 -4.29 -13.13 18.82
C SER A 209 -3.65 -11.96 18.06
N ILE A 210 -2.68 -11.27 18.68
CA ILE A 210 -1.90 -10.20 18.02
C ILE A 210 -1.19 -10.77 16.79
N LEU A 211 -0.53 -11.92 16.92
CA LEU A 211 0.15 -12.56 15.79
C LEU A 211 -0.82 -12.89 14.64
N SER A 212 -2.00 -13.42 14.96
CA SER A 212 -3.03 -13.73 13.95
C SER A 212 -3.47 -12.45 13.25
N PHE A 213 -3.72 -11.37 14.00
CA PHE A 213 -4.05 -10.07 13.43
C PHE A 213 -2.95 -9.57 12.49
N LEU A 214 -1.68 -9.63 12.90
CA LEU A 214 -0.55 -9.21 12.06
C LEU A 214 -0.47 -10.03 10.77
N VAL A 215 -0.51 -11.37 10.86
CA VAL A 215 -0.42 -12.24 9.68
C VAL A 215 -1.60 -12.03 8.72
N ALA A 216 -2.81 -11.85 9.23
CA ALA A 216 -3.99 -11.58 8.39
C ALA A 216 -3.82 -10.28 7.57
N ASN A 217 -3.13 -9.28 8.14
CA ASN A 217 -2.87 -8.00 7.48
C ASN A 217 -1.82 -8.06 6.37
N VAL A 218 -1.12 -9.19 6.19
CA VAL A 218 -0.30 -9.44 4.98
C VAL A 218 -1.21 -9.59 3.76
N PHE A 219 -2.41 -10.13 3.93
CA PHE A 219 -3.33 -10.48 2.83
C PHE A 219 -4.55 -9.57 2.76
N SER A 220 -4.63 -8.55 3.61
CA SER A 220 -5.79 -7.68 3.76
C SER A 220 -5.39 -6.32 4.32
N THR A 221 -6.18 -5.30 4.03
CA THR A 221 -6.01 -3.96 4.60
C THR A 221 -6.94 -3.77 5.80
N LEU A 222 -6.73 -4.49 6.91
CA LEU A 222 -7.64 -4.41 8.06
C LEU A 222 -7.39 -3.19 8.95
N TRP A 223 -6.20 -2.57 8.86
CA TRP A 223 -5.81 -1.46 9.73
C TRP A 223 -6.61 -0.17 9.51
N ILE A 224 -7.24 0.01 8.35
CA ILE A 224 -8.12 1.15 8.07
C ILE A 224 -9.42 1.09 8.87
N PHE A 225 -9.83 -0.09 9.35
CA PHE A 225 -11.07 -0.26 10.09
C PHE A 225 -10.80 -0.11 11.60
N GLY A 226 -11.04 1.09 12.13
CA GLY A 226 -10.83 1.42 13.54
C GLY A 226 -11.43 0.39 14.52
N LYS A 227 -12.61 -0.16 14.22
CA LYS A 227 -13.29 -1.15 15.07
C LYS A 227 -12.51 -2.46 15.23
N LEU A 228 -11.73 -2.86 14.22
CA LEU A 228 -10.95 -4.11 14.29
C LEU A 228 -9.74 -3.99 15.24
N TRP A 229 -9.36 -2.78 15.63
CA TRP A 229 -8.26 -2.54 16.58
C TRP A 229 -8.61 -2.85 18.03
N TYR A 230 -9.90 -2.98 18.38
CA TYR A 230 -10.28 -3.30 19.76
C TYR A 230 -9.69 -4.63 20.24
N VAL A 231 -9.68 -5.66 19.39
CA VAL A 231 -9.15 -6.98 19.73
C VAL A 231 -7.63 -6.94 20.01
N PRO A 232 -6.77 -6.46 19.09
CA PRO A 232 -5.33 -6.37 19.37
C PRO A 232 -5.01 -5.38 20.49
N ALA A 233 -5.80 -4.33 20.70
CA ALA A 233 -5.60 -3.41 21.84
C ALA A 233 -5.85 -4.12 23.18
N ILE A 234 -6.97 -4.84 23.33
CA ILE A 234 -7.25 -5.64 24.53
C ILE A 234 -6.14 -6.68 24.75
N ALA A 235 -5.72 -7.37 23.69
CA ALA A 235 -4.63 -8.33 23.75
C ALA A 235 -3.30 -7.68 24.18
N ALA A 236 -2.98 -6.48 23.68
CA ALA A 236 -1.80 -5.74 24.09
C ALA A 236 -1.86 -5.37 25.58
N CYS A 237 -3.01 -4.90 26.08
CA CYS A 237 -3.21 -4.64 27.51
C CYS A 237 -2.98 -5.88 28.37
N ILE A 238 -3.47 -7.05 27.94
CA ILE A 238 -3.24 -8.33 28.62
C ILE A 238 -1.73 -8.65 28.65
N VAL A 239 -1.04 -8.54 27.53
CA VAL A 239 0.41 -8.79 27.44
C VAL A 239 1.19 -7.87 28.37
N LEU A 240 0.87 -6.57 28.34
CA LEU A 240 1.51 -5.56 29.20
C LEU A 240 1.22 -5.82 30.69
N SER A 241 0.00 -6.22 31.05
CA SER A 241 -0.32 -6.59 32.45
C SER A 241 0.51 -7.79 32.92
N GLY A 242 0.84 -8.72 32.01
CA GLY A 242 1.71 -9.86 32.30
C GLY A 242 3.11 -9.47 32.74
N ILE A 243 3.62 -8.32 32.28
CA ILE A 243 4.94 -7.79 32.63
C ILE A 243 5.02 -7.44 34.12
N ALA A 244 3.93 -6.92 34.70
CA ALA A 244 3.89 -6.54 36.11
C ALA A 244 4.09 -7.74 37.07
N PHE A 245 3.89 -8.97 36.59
CA PHE A 245 4.07 -10.20 37.37
C PHE A 245 5.46 -10.82 37.22
N LEU A 246 6.35 -10.22 36.42
CA LEU A 246 7.71 -10.70 36.22
C LEU A 246 8.65 -10.21 37.35
N PRO A 247 9.56 -11.07 37.85
CA PRO A 247 10.51 -10.65 38.87
C PRO A 247 11.51 -9.61 38.33
N ALA A 248 11.95 -8.67 39.18
CA ALA A 248 12.83 -7.54 38.82
C ALA A 248 14.07 -7.94 38.00
N ARG A 249 14.67 -9.10 38.29
CA ARG A 249 15.82 -9.66 37.57
C ARG A 249 15.57 -9.91 36.07
N ARG A 250 14.30 -9.99 35.65
CA ARG A 250 13.89 -10.31 34.27
C ARG A 250 13.68 -9.08 33.40
N TRP A 251 13.73 -7.87 33.94
CA TRP A 251 13.69 -6.63 33.15
C TRP A 251 14.82 -6.56 32.12
N ARG A 252 15.96 -7.22 32.38
CA ARG A 252 17.03 -7.41 31.40
C ARG A 252 16.58 -8.21 30.17
N SER A 253 15.74 -9.23 30.33
CA SER A 253 15.20 -10.04 29.22
C SER A 253 14.22 -9.24 28.35
N ILE A 254 13.43 -8.38 29.00
CA ILE A 254 12.54 -7.41 28.33
C ILE A 254 13.40 -6.43 27.52
N GLY A 255 14.42 -5.83 28.16
CA GLY A 255 15.36 -4.93 27.47
C GLY A 255 16.03 -5.57 26.25
N ILE A 256 16.48 -6.82 26.36
CA ILE A 256 17.04 -7.57 25.22
C ILE A 256 15.98 -7.79 24.13
N SER A 257 14.76 -8.17 24.50
CA SER A 257 13.67 -8.40 23.54
C SER A 257 13.31 -7.12 22.77
N THR A 258 13.24 -5.98 23.45
CA THR A 258 13.06 -4.66 22.82
C THR A 258 14.26 -4.28 21.96
N ALA A 259 15.48 -4.56 22.41
CA ALA A 259 16.68 -4.29 21.63
C ALA A 259 16.73 -5.12 20.33
N LEU A 260 16.15 -6.32 20.32
CA LEU A 260 16.05 -7.18 19.14
C LEU A 260 14.90 -6.81 18.19
N SER A 261 13.83 -6.18 18.69
CA SER A 261 12.68 -5.80 17.85
C SER A 261 13.03 -4.67 16.88
N LEU A 262 13.89 -3.71 17.29
CA LEU A 262 14.32 -2.60 16.45
C LEU A 262 15.08 -3.06 15.19
N PRO A 263 16.18 -3.82 15.26
CA PRO A 263 16.88 -4.29 14.06
C PRO A 263 16.00 -5.20 13.21
N THR A 264 15.09 -5.97 13.81
CA THR A 264 14.12 -6.79 13.06
C THR A 264 13.16 -5.91 12.26
N ALA A 265 12.61 -4.86 12.87
CA ALA A 265 11.74 -3.90 12.20
C ALA A 265 12.48 -3.14 11.08
N CYS A 266 13.69 -2.66 11.36
CA CYS A 266 14.54 -2.00 10.37
C CYS A 266 14.89 -2.93 9.21
N CYS A 267 15.21 -4.20 9.47
CA CYS A 267 15.49 -5.19 8.44
C CYS A 267 14.25 -5.45 7.57
N ALA A 268 13.08 -5.62 8.17
CA ALA A 268 11.84 -5.82 7.42
C ALA A 268 11.51 -4.64 6.51
N VAL A 269 11.66 -3.41 7.01
CA VAL A 269 11.46 -2.17 6.25
C VAL A 269 12.51 -2.01 5.15
N LEU A 270 13.78 -2.35 5.42
CA LEU A 270 14.84 -2.34 4.42
C LEU A 270 14.56 -3.35 3.29
N LEU A 271 14.08 -4.55 3.62
CA LEU A 271 13.70 -5.55 2.62
C LEU A 271 12.53 -5.07 1.73
N ILE A 272 11.54 -4.38 2.31
CA ILE A 272 10.44 -3.76 1.55
C ILE A 272 10.99 -2.68 0.61
N TYR A 273 11.87 -1.81 1.11
CA TYR A 273 12.50 -0.75 0.33
C TYR A 273 13.35 -1.30 -0.83
N LEU A 274 14.23 -2.26 -0.54
CA LEU A 274 15.06 -2.93 -1.55
C LEU A 274 14.20 -3.70 -2.55
N GLY A 275 13.12 -4.33 -2.09
CA GLY A 275 12.15 -4.99 -2.95
C GLY A 275 11.54 -4.03 -3.98
N GLY A 276 11.26 -2.78 -3.59
CA GLY A 276 10.83 -1.74 -4.52
C GLY A 276 11.90 -1.32 -5.52
N HIS A 277 13.13 -1.09 -5.05
CA HIS A 277 14.25 -0.66 -5.89
C HIS A 277 14.72 -1.70 -6.91
N LEU A 278 14.56 -2.99 -6.61
CA LEU A 278 14.98 -4.09 -7.48
C LEU A 278 13.91 -4.47 -8.53
N LEU A 279 12.70 -3.93 -8.43
CA LEU A 279 11.66 -4.20 -9.42
C LEU A 279 11.97 -3.46 -10.73
N PRO A 280 11.74 -4.09 -11.89
CA PRO A 280 11.92 -3.42 -13.17
C PRO A 280 10.87 -2.32 -13.36
N HIS A 281 11.27 -1.27 -14.05
CA HIS A 281 10.43 -0.14 -14.41
C HIS A 281 10.68 0.23 -15.86
N ASP A 282 9.61 0.43 -16.63
CA ASP A 282 9.71 0.94 -18.00
C ASP A 282 9.87 2.47 -18.00
N VAL A 283 9.28 3.13 -17.00
CA VAL A 283 9.36 4.58 -16.77
C VAL A 283 9.84 4.81 -15.35
N GLU A 284 10.91 5.58 -15.20
CA GLU A 284 11.39 6.03 -13.91
C GLU A 284 10.48 7.17 -13.41
N VAL A 285 9.90 6.96 -12.24
CA VAL A 285 9.04 7.94 -11.57
C VAL A 285 9.83 8.47 -10.38
N THR A 286 10.08 9.77 -10.36
CA THR A 286 10.68 10.44 -9.21
C THR A 286 9.69 11.43 -8.61
N ARG A 287 9.79 11.64 -7.29
CA ARG A 287 8.90 12.54 -6.55
C ARG A 287 9.69 13.48 -5.69
N THR A 288 9.44 14.77 -5.83
CA THR A 288 10.06 15.80 -4.99
C THR A 288 9.37 15.87 -3.62
N ARG A 289 10.00 16.56 -2.66
CA ARG A 289 9.38 16.82 -1.34
C ARG A 289 8.10 17.65 -1.43
N SER A 290 7.96 18.50 -2.46
CA SER A 290 6.75 19.27 -2.73
C SER A 290 5.63 18.44 -3.34
N GLY A 291 5.86 17.13 -3.59
CA GLY A 291 4.88 16.25 -4.20
C GLY A 291 4.88 16.25 -5.72
N SER A 292 5.73 17.06 -6.36
CA SER A 292 5.83 17.11 -7.83
C SER A 292 6.40 15.80 -8.36
N ILE A 293 5.84 15.32 -9.47
CA ILE A 293 6.24 14.08 -10.11
C ILE A 293 7.11 14.41 -11.33
N THR A 294 8.22 13.71 -11.49
CA THR A 294 8.99 13.73 -12.72
C THR A 294 9.05 12.33 -13.30
N LEU A 295 8.82 12.24 -14.60
CA LEU A 295 8.84 11.01 -15.35
C LEU A 295 9.98 11.05 -16.37
N THR A 296 10.76 9.99 -16.45
CA THR A 296 11.85 9.81 -17.40
C THR A 296 11.83 8.39 -17.96
N ALA A 297 12.26 8.20 -19.21
CA ALA A 297 12.38 6.86 -19.78
C ALA A 297 13.46 6.07 -19.03
N ALA A 298 13.17 4.81 -18.67
CA ALA A 298 14.15 3.99 -17.98
C ALA A 298 15.39 3.77 -18.84
N GLY A 299 16.59 3.97 -18.26
CA GLY A 299 17.86 3.82 -18.97
C GLY A 299 18.25 5.02 -19.84
N ALA A 300 17.45 6.09 -19.88
CA ALA A 300 17.90 7.35 -20.46
C ALA A 300 19.13 7.86 -19.67
N SER A 301 20.16 8.29 -20.39
CA SER A 301 21.33 8.94 -19.79
C SER A 301 20.86 10.13 -18.96
N LYS A 302 21.41 10.27 -17.73
CA LYS A 302 21.07 11.35 -16.80
C LYS A 302 20.98 12.71 -17.52
N PRO A 303 20.08 13.60 -17.07
CA PRO A 303 19.86 14.92 -17.65
C PRO A 303 21.16 15.62 -18.05
N GLY A 304 21.45 15.63 -19.35
CA GLY A 304 22.56 16.38 -19.92
C GLY A 304 22.09 17.74 -20.43
N HIS A 305 23.03 18.65 -20.70
CA HIS A 305 22.73 19.88 -21.43
C HIS A 305 22.12 19.53 -22.80
N GLY A 306 20.83 19.84 -22.99
CA GLY A 306 20.07 19.54 -24.21
C GLY A 306 18.84 18.64 -24.00
N GLU A 307 18.56 18.20 -22.78
CA GLU A 307 17.35 17.43 -22.48
C GLU A 307 16.08 18.26 -22.69
N LYS A 308 15.09 17.70 -23.41
CA LYS A 308 13.81 18.38 -23.63
C LYS A 308 12.91 18.10 -22.43
N SER A 309 12.53 19.15 -21.70
CA SER A 309 11.62 19.05 -20.57
C SER A 309 10.25 19.68 -20.88
N ILE A 310 9.19 18.97 -20.50
CA ILE A 310 7.80 19.47 -20.59
C ILE A 310 7.22 19.56 -19.19
N ILE A 311 6.63 20.69 -18.85
CA ILE A 311 5.80 20.83 -17.65
C ILE A 311 4.36 20.55 -18.06
N VAL A 312 3.69 19.62 -17.38
CA VAL A 312 2.28 19.32 -17.61
C VAL A 312 1.47 19.72 -16.39
N LEU A 313 0.49 20.61 -16.59
CA LEU A 313 -0.52 20.99 -15.61
C LEU A 313 -1.81 20.20 -15.93
N PRO A 314 -2.01 19.02 -15.33
CA PRO A 314 -3.10 18.14 -15.71
C PRO A 314 -4.43 18.65 -15.17
N ASP A 315 -5.48 18.42 -15.95
CA ASP A 315 -6.87 18.58 -15.52
C ASP A 315 -7.60 17.25 -15.83
N SER A 316 -8.19 16.64 -14.81
CA SER A 316 -8.89 15.36 -14.94
C SER A 316 -10.15 15.43 -15.80
N SER A 317 -10.76 16.62 -15.97
CA SER A 317 -11.87 16.82 -16.90
C SER A 317 -11.42 16.71 -18.37
N VAL A 318 -10.14 17.00 -18.64
CA VAL A 318 -9.56 16.97 -19.99
C VAL A 318 -8.85 15.65 -20.25
N LEU A 319 -7.90 15.28 -19.37
CA LEU A 319 -7.04 14.10 -19.54
C LEU A 319 -7.64 12.82 -18.92
N GLY A 320 -8.76 12.95 -18.20
CA GLY A 320 -9.39 11.88 -17.44
C GLY A 320 -8.72 11.59 -16.09
N ASP A 321 -9.36 10.71 -15.33
CA ASP A 321 -8.94 10.33 -13.96
C ASP A 321 -7.62 9.54 -13.90
N SER A 322 -7.01 9.20 -15.03
CA SER A 322 -5.79 8.37 -15.10
C SER A 322 -4.73 8.94 -16.04
N TYR A 323 -4.66 10.28 -16.12
CA TYR A 323 -3.72 11.01 -16.98
C TYR A 323 -2.25 10.59 -16.80
N GLY A 324 -1.84 10.13 -15.61
CA GLY A 324 -0.49 9.66 -15.35
C GLY A 324 -0.10 8.43 -16.20
N LYS A 325 -1.05 7.54 -16.51
CA LYS A 325 -0.81 6.41 -17.43
C LYS A 325 -0.50 6.91 -18.82
N GLU A 326 -1.28 7.87 -19.28
CA GLU A 326 -1.16 8.48 -20.58
C GLU A 326 0.17 9.23 -20.76
N LEU A 327 0.61 9.96 -19.73
CA LEU A 327 1.92 10.61 -19.72
C LEU A 327 3.07 9.58 -19.72
N ARG A 328 2.93 8.47 -19.00
CA ARG A 328 3.91 7.37 -19.06
C ARG A 328 3.98 6.74 -20.44
N ARG A 329 2.85 6.54 -21.13
CA ARG A 329 2.83 6.04 -22.52
C ARG A 329 3.54 6.99 -23.48
N LEU A 330 3.36 8.30 -23.30
CA LEU A 330 4.05 9.31 -24.10
C LEU A 330 5.57 9.15 -24.03
N ILE A 331 6.11 8.99 -22.81
CA ILE A 331 7.55 8.81 -22.58
C ILE A 331 8.07 7.55 -23.26
N LEU A 332 7.35 6.44 -23.14
CA LEU A 332 7.75 5.17 -23.75
C LEU A 332 7.73 5.18 -25.28
N ALA A 333 6.92 6.04 -25.88
CA ALA A 333 6.83 6.19 -27.32
C ALA A 333 7.81 7.24 -27.89
N ALA A 334 8.48 8.02 -27.04
CA ALA A 334 9.56 8.94 -27.41
C ALA A 334 10.89 8.66 -26.65
N PRO A 335 11.38 7.41 -26.58
CA PRO A 335 12.50 7.05 -25.70
C PRO A 335 13.84 7.66 -26.15
N ALA A 336 14.02 7.88 -27.46
CA ALA A 336 15.28 8.39 -28.02
C ALA A 336 15.52 9.89 -27.78
N THR A 337 14.52 10.65 -27.36
CA THR A 337 14.61 12.11 -27.29
C THR A 337 15.10 12.65 -25.95
N GLY A 338 15.33 11.78 -24.95
CA GLY A 338 15.59 12.23 -23.58
C GLY A 338 14.47 13.15 -23.10
N LEU A 339 13.22 12.73 -23.24
CA LEU A 339 12.08 13.54 -22.81
C LEU A 339 11.87 13.36 -21.30
N SER A 340 11.86 14.47 -20.57
CA SER A 340 11.42 14.51 -19.17
C SER A 340 10.07 15.23 -19.05
N ILE A 341 9.14 14.62 -18.31
CA ILE A 341 7.83 15.23 -18.03
C ILE A 341 7.76 15.57 -16.55
N HIS A 342 7.50 16.83 -16.24
CA HIS A 342 7.30 17.33 -14.89
C HIS A 342 5.82 17.64 -14.65
N VAL A 343 5.27 17.08 -13.58
CA VAL A 343 3.89 17.30 -13.14
C VAL A 343 3.94 17.95 -11.75
N PRO A 344 3.87 19.28 -11.65
CA PRO A 344 3.92 19.97 -10.38
C PRO A 344 2.63 19.75 -9.60
N ASP A 345 2.75 19.53 -8.29
CA ASP A 345 1.59 19.50 -7.38
C ASP A 345 0.97 20.90 -7.26
N ASN A 346 1.83 21.92 -7.20
CA ASN A 346 1.46 23.33 -7.23
C ASN A 346 2.41 24.10 -8.14
N ALA A 347 1.90 24.56 -9.28
CA ALA A 347 2.65 25.34 -10.27
C ALA A 347 3.32 26.58 -9.65
N ARG A 348 2.65 27.27 -8.73
CA ARG A 348 3.15 28.54 -8.17
C ARG A 348 4.45 28.38 -7.39
N ASN A 349 4.61 27.23 -6.73
CA ASN A 349 5.77 26.93 -5.91
C ASN A 349 6.80 26.07 -6.64
N TRP A 350 6.53 25.71 -7.90
CA TRP A 350 7.45 24.94 -8.68
C TRP A 350 8.61 25.82 -9.16
N SER A 351 9.82 25.35 -8.87
CA SER A 351 11.06 25.86 -9.43
C SER A 351 11.76 24.66 -10.06
N PRO A 352 12.36 24.82 -11.25
CA PRO A 352 13.21 23.78 -11.79
C PRO A 352 14.40 23.58 -10.83
N ASP A 353 14.64 22.32 -10.43
CA ASP A 353 15.80 21.94 -9.61
C ASP A 353 17.13 22.03 -10.40
N SER A 354 17.04 22.25 -11.72
CA SER A 354 18.18 22.40 -12.63
C SER A 354 18.07 23.69 -13.45
N HIS A 355 19.19 24.34 -13.75
CA HIS A 355 19.26 25.64 -14.43
C HIS A 355 18.74 25.69 -15.88
N SER A 356 18.14 24.62 -16.41
CA SER A 356 17.54 24.63 -17.74
C SER A 356 16.07 25.07 -17.66
N ALA A 357 15.76 26.20 -18.31
CA ALA A 357 14.38 26.60 -18.52
C ALA A 357 13.60 25.48 -19.22
N PRO A 358 12.32 25.24 -18.87
CA PRO A 358 11.49 24.26 -19.55
C PRO A 358 11.38 24.59 -21.04
N VAL A 359 11.35 23.57 -21.89
CA VAL A 359 11.18 23.77 -23.34
C VAL A 359 9.71 24.08 -23.65
N SER A 360 8.79 23.46 -22.92
CA SER A 360 7.35 23.60 -23.18
C SER A 360 6.52 23.44 -21.92
N ILE A 361 5.40 24.18 -21.87
CA ILE A 361 4.39 24.08 -20.80
C ILE A 361 3.07 23.64 -21.43
N LEU A 362 2.50 22.55 -20.93
CA LEU A 362 1.22 22.00 -21.33
C LEU A 362 0.20 22.25 -20.22
N ALA A 363 -0.70 23.22 -20.41
CA ALA A 363 -1.75 23.52 -19.44
C ALA A 363 -3.11 23.02 -19.94
N CYS A 364 -3.74 22.14 -19.15
CA CYS A 364 -5.00 21.52 -19.51
C CYS A 364 -6.17 22.21 -18.79
N GLY A 365 -7.29 22.35 -19.51
CA GLY A 365 -8.57 22.68 -18.91
C GLY A 365 -8.57 23.99 -18.11
N ASP A 366 -8.94 23.95 -16.83
CA ASP A 366 -9.01 25.13 -15.97
C ASP A 366 -7.64 25.63 -15.48
N ARG A 367 -6.56 24.88 -15.73
CA ARG A 367 -5.19 25.18 -15.29
C ARG A 367 -4.45 26.15 -16.21
N PHE A 368 -5.09 26.65 -17.28
CA PHE A 368 -4.47 27.61 -18.19
C PHE A 368 -3.91 28.90 -17.52
N PRO A 369 -4.51 29.46 -16.44
CA PRO A 369 -3.95 30.66 -15.80
C PRO A 369 -2.58 30.39 -15.17
N GLU A 370 -2.41 29.19 -14.60
CA GLU A 370 -1.12 28.76 -14.06
C GLU A 370 -0.09 28.57 -15.18
N GLY A 371 -0.52 28.08 -16.35
CA GLY A 371 0.33 28.01 -17.54
C GLY A 371 0.88 29.38 -17.95
N PHE A 372 0.03 30.41 -17.99
CA PHE A 372 0.49 31.78 -18.25
C PHE A 372 1.43 32.31 -17.18
N GLU A 373 1.16 32.03 -15.90
CA GLU A 373 2.02 32.42 -14.78
C GLU A 373 3.41 31.76 -14.87
N LEU A 374 3.49 30.50 -15.29
CA LEU A 374 4.77 29.82 -15.49
C LEU A 374 5.55 30.40 -16.68
N VAL A 375 4.88 30.63 -17.81
CA VAL A 375 5.56 31.17 -19.01
C VAL A 375 6.11 32.58 -18.78
N SER A 376 5.45 33.41 -17.98
CA SER A 376 5.95 34.74 -17.64
C SER A 376 7.24 34.69 -16.79
N ARG A 377 7.43 33.61 -16.02
CA ARG A 377 8.68 33.36 -15.25
C ARG A 377 9.82 32.87 -16.14
N TRP A 378 9.52 32.23 -17.27
CA TRP A 378 10.52 31.71 -18.22
C TRP A 378 10.24 32.15 -19.65
N PRO A 379 10.61 33.39 -20.01
CA PRO A 379 10.48 33.90 -21.37
C PRO A 379 11.19 32.99 -22.38
N GLY A 380 10.53 32.74 -23.52
CA GLY A 380 11.02 31.84 -24.57
C GLY A 380 10.48 30.41 -24.50
N THR A 381 9.72 30.07 -23.46
CA THR A 381 9.02 28.78 -23.35
C THR A 381 7.75 28.78 -24.20
N SER A 382 7.49 27.71 -24.96
CA SER A 382 6.23 27.54 -25.69
C SER A 382 5.10 27.11 -24.76
N LEU A 383 3.92 27.71 -24.89
CA LEU A 383 2.73 27.37 -24.11
C LEU A 383 1.70 26.61 -24.97
N PHE A 384 1.30 25.44 -24.50
CA PHE A 384 0.27 24.61 -25.11
C PHE A 384 -0.95 24.59 -24.20
N LEU A 385 -2.06 25.17 -24.67
CA LEU A 385 -3.33 25.17 -23.96
C LEU A 385 -4.22 24.08 -24.52
N VAL A 386 -4.53 23.06 -23.72
CA VAL A 386 -5.35 21.91 -24.14
C VAL A 386 -6.75 22.03 -23.56
N HIS A 387 -7.71 22.24 -24.44
CA HIS A 387 -9.14 22.37 -24.11
C HIS A 387 -9.38 23.35 -22.96
N PRO A 388 -8.84 24.58 -23.00
CA PRO A 388 -8.95 25.51 -21.89
C PRO A 388 -10.42 25.81 -21.56
N THR A 389 -10.76 25.75 -20.27
CA THR A 389 -12.13 25.99 -19.78
C THR A 389 -12.31 27.44 -19.35
N GLY A 390 -13.51 27.99 -19.51
CA GLY A 390 -13.80 29.37 -19.11
C GLY A 390 -13.31 30.44 -20.09
N LYS A 391 -13.38 31.71 -19.66
CA LYS A 391 -13.04 32.87 -20.49
C LYS A 391 -11.53 33.12 -20.45
N PRO A 392 -10.89 33.37 -21.59
CA PRO A 392 -9.48 33.72 -21.60
C PRO A 392 -9.23 35.00 -20.81
N ARG A 393 -8.18 34.99 -20.00
CA ARG A 393 -7.67 36.17 -19.28
C ARG A 393 -6.20 36.30 -19.66
N LEU A 394 -5.87 37.36 -20.39
CA LEU A 394 -4.49 37.63 -20.77
C LEU A 394 -3.69 38.05 -19.54
N PRO A 395 -2.48 37.51 -19.35
CA PRO A 395 -1.50 38.10 -18.43
C PRO A 395 -1.05 39.47 -18.94
N GLU A 396 -0.42 40.26 -18.06
CA GLU A 396 0.19 41.55 -18.44
C GLU A 396 1.27 41.39 -19.52
N THR A 397 1.99 40.26 -19.48
CA THR A 397 3.01 39.89 -20.48
C THR A 397 2.51 38.75 -21.36
N VAL A 398 2.19 39.07 -22.61
CA VAL A 398 1.69 38.08 -23.58
C VAL A 398 2.84 37.18 -24.05
N PRO A 399 2.72 35.84 -23.92
CA PRO A 399 3.72 34.93 -24.46
C PRO A 399 3.80 34.99 -25.98
N SER A 400 5.01 34.92 -26.51
CA SER A 400 5.28 34.98 -27.96
C SER A 400 4.89 33.70 -28.71
N GLN A 401 4.75 32.56 -28.03
CA GLN A 401 4.43 31.27 -28.64
C GLN A 401 3.37 30.54 -27.84
N VAL A 402 2.11 30.67 -28.26
CA VAL A 402 0.98 29.95 -27.68
C VAL A 402 0.29 29.12 -28.77
N LEU A 403 0.07 27.83 -28.48
CA LEU A 403 -0.78 26.95 -29.29
C LEU A 403 -2.00 26.56 -28.47
N VAL A 404 -3.19 26.89 -28.97
CA VAL A 404 -4.47 26.54 -28.33
C VAL A 404 -5.10 25.38 -29.06
N LEU A 405 -5.16 24.21 -28.42
CA LEU A 405 -5.88 23.05 -28.91
C LEU A 405 -7.31 23.08 -28.37
N LEU A 406 -8.30 23.16 -29.26
CA LEU A 406 -9.72 23.21 -28.92
C LEU A 406 -10.43 21.92 -29.34
N PRO A 407 -11.47 21.48 -28.62
CA PRO A 407 -12.23 20.32 -29.05
C PRO A 407 -13.00 20.63 -30.34
N SER A 408 -13.16 19.62 -31.20
CA SER A 408 -13.96 19.72 -32.42
C SER A 408 -15.42 20.07 -32.13
N LEU A 409 -15.99 19.52 -31.04
CA LEU A 409 -17.32 19.84 -30.54
C LEU A 409 -17.24 20.42 -29.13
N ASP A 410 -17.39 21.73 -29.04
CA ASP A 410 -17.35 22.46 -27.77
C ASP A 410 -18.69 22.44 -27.04
N THR A 411 -18.75 21.70 -25.94
CA THR A 411 -19.95 21.62 -25.08
C THR A 411 -20.02 22.74 -24.04
N THR A 412 -18.93 23.50 -23.85
CA THR A 412 -18.82 24.51 -22.79
C THR A 412 -18.92 25.95 -23.29
N GLY A 413 -18.85 26.14 -24.61
CA GLY A 413 -18.88 27.44 -25.26
C GLY A 413 -17.57 28.24 -25.11
N SER A 414 -16.51 27.68 -24.50
CA SER A 414 -15.23 28.36 -24.31
C SER A 414 -14.48 28.55 -25.63
N SER A 415 -14.62 27.63 -26.59
CA SER A 415 -13.86 27.60 -27.84
C SER A 415 -14.10 28.85 -28.68
N ARG A 416 -15.31 29.42 -28.65
CA ARG A 416 -15.60 30.68 -29.37
C ARG A 416 -14.77 31.84 -28.82
N ALA A 417 -14.65 31.94 -27.50
CA ALA A 417 -13.88 33.00 -26.85
C ALA A 417 -12.37 32.83 -27.12
N TRP A 418 -11.86 31.60 -27.04
CA TRP A 418 -10.47 31.29 -27.33
C TRP A 418 -10.10 31.51 -28.80
N LYS A 419 -10.96 31.11 -29.75
CA LYS A 419 -10.77 31.41 -31.19
C LYS A 419 -10.72 32.91 -31.47
N LYS A 420 -11.60 33.67 -30.81
CA LYS A 420 -11.58 35.14 -30.92
C LYS A 420 -10.27 35.69 -30.37
N LEU A 421 -9.80 35.20 -29.22
CA LEU A 421 -8.54 35.67 -28.66
C LEU A 421 -7.35 35.35 -29.57
N THR A 422 -7.24 34.13 -30.09
CA THR A 422 -6.15 33.75 -31.01
C THR A 422 -6.18 34.57 -32.30
N SER A 423 -7.35 35.04 -32.76
CA SER A 423 -7.43 35.94 -33.93
C SER A 423 -6.91 37.35 -33.66
N LEU A 424 -6.87 37.78 -32.39
CA LEU A 424 -6.32 39.07 -31.97
C LEU A 424 -4.80 39.02 -31.75
N HIS A 425 -4.23 37.82 -31.68
CA HIS A 425 -2.82 37.54 -31.42
C HIS A 425 -2.25 36.68 -32.57
N PRO A 426 -1.79 37.27 -33.69
CA PRO A 426 -1.34 36.55 -34.88
C PRO A 426 -0.20 35.55 -34.62
N GLU A 427 0.57 35.76 -33.56
CA GLU A 427 1.63 34.88 -33.08
C GLU A 427 1.10 33.61 -32.39
N TRP A 428 -0.17 33.61 -31.99
CA TRP A 428 -0.84 32.45 -31.42
C TRP A 428 -1.41 31.58 -32.53
N LYS A 429 -1.20 30.27 -32.38
CA LYS A 429 -1.79 29.27 -33.25
C LYS A 429 -2.97 28.62 -32.53
N PHE A 430 -3.95 28.16 -33.29
CA PHE A 430 -4.96 27.24 -32.75
C PHE A 430 -5.10 26.02 -33.66
N ALA A 431 -5.44 24.91 -33.05
CA ALA A 431 -5.76 23.65 -33.71
C ALA A 431 -7.02 23.06 -33.10
N THR A 432 -7.65 22.11 -33.80
CA THR A 432 -8.78 21.35 -33.27
C THR A 432 -8.40 19.89 -33.11
N SER A 433 -8.75 19.29 -31.96
CA SER A 433 -8.65 17.85 -31.74
C SER A 433 -10.01 17.17 -32.02
N PRO A 434 -10.00 15.92 -32.51
CA PRO A 434 -11.23 15.14 -32.57
C PRO A 434 -11.74 14.83 -31.15
N GLY A 435 -13.06 14.80 -30.96
CA GLY A 435 -13.68 14.49 -29.68
C GLY A 435 -14.81 15.45 -29.30
N VAL A 436 -15.55 15.06 -28.27
CA VAL A 436 -16.72 15.78 -27.76
C VAL A 436 -16.46 16.34 -26.38
N GLY A 437 -16.70 17.64 -26.22
CA GLY A 437 -16.49 18.35 -24.96
C GLY A 437 -15.02 18.46 -24.60
N GLN A 438 -14.69 18.36 -23.32
CA GLN A 438 -13.34 18.61 -22.82
C GLN A 438 -12.46 17.36 -22.82
N ASP A 439 -13.03 16.17 -22.97
CA ASP A 439 -12.30 14.91 -22.89
C ASP A 439 -11.45 14.65 -24.15
N ILE A 440 -10.12 14.76 -24.01
CA ILE A 440 -9.19 14.53 -25.12
C ILE A 440 -8.82 13.06 -25.30
N ARG A 441 -9.28 12.15 -24.41
CA ARG A 441 -8.83 10.75 -24.41
C ARG A 441 -9.12 10.00 -25.71
N GLN A 442 -10.17 10.39 -26.45
CA GLN A 442 -10.50 9.80 -27.76
C GLN A 442 -9.44 10.10 -28.83
N ALA A 443 -8.69 11.18 -28.67
CA ALA A 443 -7.67 11.63 -29.59
C ALA A 443 -6.24 11.44 -29.03
N TRP A 444 -6.13 10.72 -27.91
CA TRP A 444 -4.89 10.50 -27.20
C TRP A 444 -4.31 9.13 -27.56
N PRO A 445 -2.98 8.97 -27.74
CA PRO A 445 -1.91 9.97 -27.57
C PRO A 445 -1.59 10.81 -28.82
N ASP A 446 -2.25 10.56 -29.95
CA ASP A 446 -1.91 11.19 -31.24
C ASP A 446 -1.91 12.72 -31.21
N SER A 447 -2.85 13.32 -30.48
CA SER A 447 -2.91 14.77 -30.28
C SER A 447 -1.66 15.31 -29.59
N LEU A 448 -1.09 14.57 -28.65
CA LEU A 448 0.12 14.96 -27.95
C LEU A 448 1.36 14.83 -28.83
N PHE A 449 1.45 13.78 -29.65
CA PHE A 449 2.53 13.66 -30.64
C PHE A 449 2.48 14.78 -31.67
N PHE A 450 1.28 15.22 -32.04
CA PHE A 450 1.11 16.39 -32.87
C PHE A 450 1.65 17.65 -32.18
N LEU A 451 1.29 17.89 -30.92
CA LEU A 451 1.84 19.02 -30.14
C LEU A 451 3.36 18.94 -30.04
N TRP A 452 3.90 17.74 -29.81
CA TRP A 452 5.35 17.48 -29.72
C TRP A 452 6.10 17.68 -31.03
N LYS A 453 5.51 17.33 -32.18
CA LYS A 453 6.14 17.58 -33.49
C LYS A 453 6.21 19.06 -33.85
N ILE A 454 5.38 19.88 -33.22
CA ILE A 454 5.29 21.32 -33.47
C ILE A 454 6.22 22.13 -32.56
N SER A 455 6.61 21.56 -31.41
CA SER A 455 7.66 22.07 -30.51
C SER A 455 9.06 21.65 -30.96
#